data_AF-A0A0Q8P8I8-F1
#
_entry.id   AF-A0A0Q8P8I8-F1
#
_cell.length_a   1.000
_cell.length_b   1.000
_cell.length_c   1.000
_cell.angle_alpha   90.00
_cell.angle_beta   90.00
_cell.angle_gamma   90.00
#
_symmetry.space_group_name_H-M   'P 1'
#
loop_
_entity.id
_entity.type
_entity.pdbx_description
1 polymer ?
#
loop_
_entity_poly.entity_id
_entity_poly.type
_entity_poly.pdbx_seq_one_letter_code
_entity_poly.pdbx_strand_id
1 'polypeptide(L)'
;MKLQLTRDSVAMGDDADAPHEEERDVAADLTIRAAIEAVLADRYLASIHGGRATWAAQAEGGTPLAVVAQQWGQQARLLTAGQGGLATLAGADGSVRLHFAYYTQRDPDAVYRELSEHGRAPRR
;
A
#
# COMPACT_ATOMS: atom_id res chain seq x y z
N MET A 1 2.74 -0.62 -18.33
CA MET A 1 1.61 0.16 -17.75
C MET A 1 2.18 1.05 -16.66
N LYS A 2 1.55 2.19 -16.39
CA LYS A 2 2.03 3.12 -15.36
C LYS A 2 1.47 2.75 -13.99
N LEU A 3 2.34 2.66 -12.99
CA LEU A 3 2.00 2.47 -11.59
C LEU A 3 2.39 3.74 -10.84
N GLN A 4 1.40 4.45 -10.32
CA GLN A 4 1.55 5.64 -9.49
C GLN A 4 1.42 5.24 -8.03
N LEU A 5 2.46 5.54 -7.25
CA LEU A 5 2.55 5.22 -5.83
C LEU A 5 2.50 6.52 -5.04
N THR A 6 1.70 6.52 -3.97
CA THR A 6 1.70 7.58 -2.95
C THR A 6 1.68 6.94 -1.57
N ARG A 7 2.13 7.66 -0.55
CA ARG A 7 2.06 7.18 0.84
C ARG A 7 1.80 8.33 1.80
N ASP A 8 1.19 8.03 2.94
CA ASP A 8 1.09 8.99 4.04
C ASP A 8 2.47 9.29 4.64
N SER A 9 2.67 10.54 5.07
CA SER A 9 3.84 10.95 5.85
C SER A 9 3.87 10.28 7.24
N VAL A 10 5.07 9.96 7.71
CA VAL A 10 5.28 9.35 9.04
C VAL A 10 5.69 10.36 10.12
N ALA A 11 6.24 11.53 9.75
CA ALA A 11 6.65 12.61 10.68
C ALA A 11 6.92 13.95 9.97
N MET A 12 7.07 15.03 10.75
CA MET A 12 7.44 16.41 10.29
C MET A 12 8.72 16.52 9.45
N GLY A 13 9.57 15.48 9.41
CA GLY A 13 10.78 15.42 8.58
C GLY A 13 10.62 14.61 7.29
N ASP A 14 9.52 13.87 7.15
CA ASP A 14 9.12 13.16 5.93
C ASP A 14 8.29 14.09 5.01
N ASP A 15 7.73 15.18 5.57
CA ASP A 15 6.91 16.15 4.84
C ASP A 15 7.64 16.96 3.74
N ALA A 16 8.98 16.88 3.68
CA ALA A 16 9.77 17.68 2.73
C ALA A 16 9.51 17.31 1.26
N ASP A 17 9.10 16.07 0.98
CA ASP A 17 8.82 15.54 -0.36
C ASP A 17 7.39 14.95 -0.49
N ALA A 18 6.47 15.32 0.40
CA ALA A 18 5.08 14.89 0.31
C ALA A 18 4.45 15.35 -1.03
N PRO A 19 3.69 14.49 -1.73
CA PRO A 19 3.07 13.23 -1.28
C PRO A 19 3.91 11.96 -1.54
N HIS A 20 5.22 12.11 -1.73
CA HIS A 20 6.15 11.04 -2.09
C HIS A 20 5.74 10.30 -3.36
N GLU A 21 5.26 11.03 -4.37
CA GLU A 21 4.77 10.42 -5.59
C GLU A 21 5.90 9.72 -6.35
N GLU A 22 5.73 8.44 -6.62
CA GLU A 22 6.64 7.65 -7.45
C GLU A 22 5.87 7.02 -8.61
N GLU A 23 6.35 7.24 -9.83
CA GLU A 23 5.80 6.61 -11.03
C GLU A 23 6.74 5.50 -11.51
N ARG A 24 6.18 4.33 -11.81
CA ARG A 24 6.93 3.19 -12.34
C ARG A 24 6.26 2.58 -13.55
N ASP A 25 7.08 2.19 -14.51
CA ASP A 25 6.65 1.31 -15.59
C ASP A 25 6.71 -0.14 -15.13
N VAL A 26 5.55 -0.79 -15.12
CA VAL A 26 5.40 -2.20 -14.74
C VAL A 26 4.76 -3.01 -15.86
N ALA A 27 5.01 -4.32 -15.85
CA ALA A 27 4.39 -5.24 -16.80
C ALA A 27 2.87 -5.34 -16.55
N ALA A 28 2.08 -5.47 -17.61
CA ALA A 28 0.61 -5.46 -17.52
C ALA A 28 0.04 -6.76 -16.91
N ASP A 29 0.79 -7.84 -16.97
CA ASP A 29 0.49 -9.14 -16.38
C ASP A 29 0.97 -9.26 -14.92
N LEU A 30 1.55 -8.20 -14.36
CA LEU A 30 2.00 -8.18 -12.97
C LEU A 30 0.80 -8.36 -12.03
N THR A 31 1.00 -9.09 -10.94
CA THR A 31 -0.03 -9.25 -9.90
C THR A 31 0.03 -8.09 -8.90
N ILE A 32 -1.10 -7.81 -8.24
CA ILE A 32 -1.14 -6.82 -7.14
C ILE A 32 -0.13 -7.19 -6.05
N ARG A 33 -0.02 -8.49 -5.74
CA ARG A 33 1.00 -9.03 -4.84
C ARG A 33 2.41 -8.60 -5.23
N ALA A 34 2.81 -8.94 -6.45
CA ALA A 34 4.17 -8.71 -6.93
C ALA A 34 4.49 -7.21 -6.98
N ALA A 35 3.50 -6.37 -7.34
CA ALA A 35 3.65 -4.93 -7.28
C ALA A 35 3.93 -4.44 -5.85
N ILE A 36 3.13 -4.88 -4.86
CA ILE A 36 3.33 -4.51 -3.46
C ILE A 36 4.68 -5.03 -2.94
N GLU A 37 5.02 -6.29 -3.19
CA GLU A 37 6.29 -6.88 -2.76
C GLU A 37 7.50 -6.16 -3.37
N ALA A 38 7.42 -5.71 -4.62
CA ALA A 38 8.45 -4.87 -5.25
C ALA A 38 8.62 -3.52 -4.54
N VAL A 39 7.50 -2.86 -4.18
CA VAL A 39 7.53 -1.61 -3.40
C VAL A 39 8.19 -1.82 -2.03
N LEU A 40 7.94 -2.96 -1.38
CA LEU A 40 8.60 -3.31 -0.11
C LEU A 40 10.08 -3.60 -0.27
N ALA A 41 10.47 -4.27 -1.36
CA ALA A 41 11.86 -4.59 -1.66
C ALA A 41 12.71 -3.33 -1.83
N ASP A 42 12.14 -2.28 -2.42
CA ASP A 42 12.83 -1.00 -2.63
C ASP A 42 12.88 -0.11 -1.38
N ARG A 43 12.31 -0.57 -0.26
CA ARG A 43 12.20 0.18 0.99
C ARG A 43 11.49 1.53 0.80
N TYR A 44 10.51 1.55 -0.11
CA TYR A 44 9.70 2.74 -0.38
C TYR A 44 8.84 3.13 0.81
N LEU A 45 8.47 2.21 1.72
CA LEU A 45 7.71 2.57 2.92
C LEU A 45 8.62 3.01 4.06
N ALA A 46 8.27 4.13 4.69
CA ALA A 46 9.03 4.64 5.82
C ALA A 46 8.99 3.65 6.99
N SER A 47 10.15 3.46 7.59
CA SER A 47 10.34 2.63 8.79
C SER A 47 10.41 3.53 10.02
N ILE A 48 9.81 3.09 11.12
CA ILE A 48 9.87 3.82 12.39
C ILE A 48 10.78 3.13 13.40
N HIS A 49 11.24 3.93 14.36
CA HIS A 49 11.86 3.40 15.57
C HIS A 49 10.87 2.51 16.33
N GLY A 50 11.32 1.33 16.75
CA GLY A 50 10.48 0.31 17.39
C GLY A 50 9.89 -0.74 16.44
N GLY A 51 10.04 -0.59 15.11
CA GLY A 51 9.79 -1.71 14.18
C GLY A 51 8.33 -2.05 13.91
N ARG A 52 7.39 -1.21 14.37
CA ARG A 52 5.95 -1.53 14.38
C ARG A 52 5.12 -0.67 13.44
N ALA A 53 5.70 -0.10 12.38
CA ALA A 53 4.90 0.64 11.41
C ALA A 53 3.94 -0.31 10.68
N THR A 54 2.66 0.05 10.68
CA THR A 54 1.60 -0.65 9.94
C THR A 54 1.08 0.25 8.83
N TRP A 55 0.91 -0.33 7.65
CA TRP A 55 0.46 0.34 6.45
C TRP A 55 -0.66 -0.48 5.78
N ALA A 56 -1.58 0.21 5.11
CA ALA A 56 -2.55 -0.43 4.23
C ALA A 56 -2.31 0.04 2.79
N ALA A 57 -2.06 -0.90 1.88
CA ALA A 57 -2.04 -0.62 0.45
C ALA A 57 -3.49 -0.53 -0.05
N GLN A 58 -3.81 0.55 -0.72
CA GLN A 58 -5.16 0.86 -1.20
C GLN A 58 -5.14 1.18 -2.68
N ALA A 59 -6.15 0.71 -3.41
CA ALA A 59 -6.41 1.19 -4.76
C ALA A 59 -7.03 2.59 -4.72
N GLU A 60 -7.11 3.21 -5.90
CA GLU A 60 -7.96 4.36 -6.12
C GLU A 60 -9.39 4.15 -5.55
N GLY A 61 -9.93 5.16 -4.88
CA GLY A 61 -11.22 5.08 -4.18
C GLY A 61 -11.15 4.55 -2.74
N GLY A 62 -9.96 4.14 -2.28
CA GLY A 62 -9.71 3.71 -0.89
C GLY A 62 -10.05 2.25 -0.61
N THR A 63 -10.10 1.42 -1.65
CA THR A 63 -10.31 -0.02 -1.53
C THR A 63 -9.02 -0.66 -1.00
N PRO A 64 -9.03 -1.30 0.18
CA PRO A 64 -7.84 -1.88 0.75
C PRO A 64 -7.49 -3.20 0.04
N LEU A 65 -6.26 -3.29 -0.43
CA LEU A 65 -5.72 -4.42 -1.19
C LEU A 65 -4.85 -5.33 -0.31
N ALA A 66 -4.09 -4.73 0.61
CA ALA A 66 -3.20 -5.48 1.49
C ALA A 66 -2.88 -4.70 2.76
N VAL A 67 -2.46 -5.44 3.79
CA VAL A 67 -1.80 -4.88 4.97
C VAL A 67 -0.33 -5.25 4.94
N VAL A 68 0.50 -4.26 5.23
CA VAL A 68 1.94 -4.38 5.34
C VAL A 68 2.35 -3.93 6.74
N ALA A 69 3.28 -4.66 7.35
CA ALA A 69 3.84 -4.28 8.63
C ALA A 69 5.36 -4.38 8.60
N GLN A 70 6.04 -3.41 9.20
CA GLN A 70 7.50 -3.40 9.31
C GLN A 70 8.03 -4.66 10.03
N GLN A 71 7.29 -5.17 11.03
CA GLN A 71 7.61 -6.42 11.72
C GLN A 71 7.41 -7.70 10.88
N TRP A 72 6.72 -7.62 9.73
CA TRP A 72 6.57 -8.73 8.78
C TRP A 72 7.63 -8.69 7.67
N GLY A 73 8.50 -7.68 7.66
CA GLY A 73 9.53 -7.51 6.65
C GLY A 73 8.93 -7.27 5.27
N GLN A 74 9.33 -8.06 4.28
CA GLN A 74 8.88 -7.94 2.88
C GLN A 74 7.58 -8.69 2.58
N GLN A 75 6.88 -9.19 3.61
CA GLN A 75 5.66 -9.97 3.44
C GLN A 75 4.41 -9.10 3.64
N ALA A 76 3.62 -8.98 2.58
CA ALA A 76 2.30 -8.35 2.61
C ALA A 76 1.20 -9.41 2.78
N ARG A 77 0.18 -9.08 3.58
CA ARG A 77 -1.04 -9.88 3.68
C ARG A 77 -2.12 -9.28 2.80
N LEU A 78 -2.44 -9.99 1.73
CA LEU A 78 -3.47 -9.57 0.77
C LEU A 78 -4.87 -9.74 1.36
N LEU A 79 -5.71 -8.75 1.08
CA LEU A 79 -7.15 -8.83 1.24
C LEU A 79 -7.77 -9.40 -0.04
N THR A 80 -9.06 -9.73 0.00
CA THR A 80 -9.79 -10.27 -1.15
C THR A 80 -9.64 -9.40 -2.40
N ALA A 81 -9.73 -8.07 -2.25
CA ALA A 81 -9.55 -7.14 -3.37
C ALA A 81 -8.10 -7.07 -3.90
N GLY A 82 -7.12 -7.49 -3.11
CA GLY A 82 -5.73 -7.63 -3.54
C GLY A 82 -5.42 -8.96 -4.24
N GLN A 83 -6.39 -9.87 -4.34
CA GLN A 83 -6.21 -11.13 -5.06
C GLN A 83 -6.53 -10.91 -6.55
N GLY A 84 -5.50 -10.66 -7.36
CA GLY A 84 -5.67 -10.50 -8.80
C GLY A 84 -4.47 -9.90 -9.54
N GLY A 85 -4.69 -9.68 -10.83
CA GLY A 85 -3.77 -8.94 -11.69
C GLY A 85 -3.84 -7.45 -11.40
N LEU A 86 -2.71 -6.76 -11.48
CA LEU A 86 -2.62 -5.31 -11.28
C LEU A 86 -3.48 -4.54 -12.29
N ALA A 87 -3.64 -5.07 -13.50
CA ALA A 87 -4.49 -4.50 -14.54
C ALA A 87 -5.97 -4.37 -14.15
N THR A 88 -6.46 -5.12 -13.15
CA THR A 88 -7.85 -4.97 -12.67
C THR A 88 -8.08 -3.64 -11.94
N LEU A 89 -7.00 -2.98 -11.51
CA LEU A 89 -7.01 -1.69 -10.84
C LEU A 89 -6.73 -0.53 -11.80
N ALA A 90 -6.56 -0.79 -13.10
CA ALA A 90 -6.21 0.24 -14.06
C ALA A 90 -7.40 1.20 -14.27
N GLY A 91 -7.13 2.50 -14.14
CA GLY A 91 -8.07 3.56 -14.44
C GLY A 91 -8.33 3.73 -15.93
N ALA A 92 -9.18 4.69 -16.29
CA ALA A 92 -9.55 4.99 -17.67
C ALA A 92 -8.35 5.43 -18.56
N ASP A 93 -7.30 5.93 -17.93
CA ASP A 93 -6.03 6.34 -18.52
C ASP A 93 -5.02 5.17 -18.65
N GLY A 94 -5.38 3.98 -18.21
CA GLY A 94 -4.51 2.79 -18.22
C GLY A 94 -3.42 2.81 -17.16
N SER A 95 -3.46 3.75 -16.22
CA SER A 95 -2.56 3.82 -15.06
C SER A 95 -3.21 3.17 -13.83
N VAL A 96 -2.40 2.65 -12.93
CA VAL A 96 -2.83 2.12 -11.63
C VAL A 96 -2.33 3.04 -10.54
N ARG A 97 -3.23 3.48 -9.66
CA ARG A 97 -2.90 4.30 -8.49
C ARG A 97 -2.96 3.45 -7.23
N LEU A 98 -1.83 3.35 -6.53
CA LEU A 98 -1.74 2.74 -5.21
C LEU A 98 -1.38 3.79 -4.17
N HIS A 99 -2.12 3.79 -3.08
CA HIS A 99 -1.88 4.65 -1.93
C HIS A 99 -1.58 3.79 -0.70
N PHE A 100 -0.51 4.10 0.02
CA PHE A 100 -0.14 3.46 1.27
C PHE A 100 -0.54 4.34 2.45
N ALA A 101 -1.67 4.01 3.06
CA ALA A 101 -2.17 4.71 4.23
C ALA A 101 -1.40 4.26 5.49
N TYR A 102 -0.99 5.21 6.32
CA TYR A 102 -0.20 4.96 7.52
C TYR A 102 -1.10 4.74 8.73
N TYR A 103 -1.01 3.54 9.30
CA TYR A 103 -1.77 3.11 10.48
C TYR A 103 -0.96 3.23 11.78
N THR A 104 0.16 3.95 11.76
CA THR A 104 1.03 4.14 12.93
C THR A 104 1.55 2.81 13.51
N GLN A 105 1.51 2.63 14.83
CA GLN A 105 1.90 1.41 15.53
C GLN A 105 0.72 0.48 15.85
N ARG A 106 -0.41 0.62 15.13
CA ARG A 106 -1.56 -0.28 15.33
C ARG A 106 -1.16 -1.72 15.00
N ASP A 107 -1.73 -2.67 15.75
CA ASP A 107 -1.54 -4.10 15.50
C ASP A 107 -1.97 -4.45 14.06
N PRO A 108 -1.04 -4.93 13.21
CA PRO A 108 -1.33 -5.22 11.82
C PRO A 108 -2.29 -6.40 11.65
N ASP A 109 -2.35 -7.34 12.60
CA ASP A 109 -3.33 -8.42 12.58
C ASP A 109 -4.75 -7.90 12.84
N ALA A 110 -4.89 -6.87 13.69
CA ALA A 110 -6.16 -6.20 13.93
C ALA A 110 -6.59 -5.35 12.72
N VAL A 111 -5.66 -4.60 12.11
CA VAL A 111 -5.93 -3.81 10.89
C VAL A 111 -6.34 -4.73 9.73
N TYR A 112 -5.65 -5.86 9.54
CA TYR A 112 -6.02 -6.83 8.52
C TYR A 112 -7.44 -7.36 8.69
N ARG A 113 -7.82 -7.75 9.92
CA ARG A 113 -9.19 -8.19 10.23
C ARG A 113 -10.22 -7.09 9.94
N GLU A 114 -9.98 -5.89 10.45
CA GLU A 114 -10.88 -4.74 10.26
C GLU A 114 -11.13 -4.45 8.76
N LEU A 115 -10.06 -4.40 7.96
CA LEU A 115 -10.16 -4.13 6.52
C LEU A 115 -10.77 -5.31 5.74
N SER A 116 -10.56 -6.55 6.19
CA SER A 116 -11.17 -7.73 5.58
C SER A 116 -12.69 -7.80 5.80
N GLU A 117 -13.17 -7.29 6.93
CA GLU A 117 -14.59 -7.30 7.29
C GLU A 117 -15.36 -6.12 6.68
N HIS A 118 -14.78 -4.93 6.67
CA HIS A 118 -15.48 -3.71 6.24
C HIS A 118 -15.25 -3.37 4.76
N GLY A 119 -14.28 -3.99 4.09
CA GLY A 119 -13.97 -3.79 2.67
C GLY A 119 -13.52 -2.36 2.32
N ARG A 120 -13.30 -1.51 3.32
CA ARG A 120 -12.94 -0.10 3.16
C ARG A 120 -12.18 0.40 4.39
N ALA A 121 -11.12 1.17 4.17
CA ALA A 121 -10.48 1.91 5.25
C ALA A 121 -11.44 2.97 5.82
N PRO A 122 -11.57 3.12 7.15
CA PRO A 122 -12.35 4.21 7.72
C PRO A 122 -11.83 5.54 7.16
N ARG A 123 -12.74 6.40 6.66
CA ARG A 123 -12.37 7.78 6.31
C ARG A 123 -11.93 8.45 7.62
N ARG A 124 -10.63 8.73 7.76
CA ARG A 124 -10.10 9.56 8.85
C ARG A 124 -10.73 10.96 8.79
#